data_AF-A0A183HQ15-F1
#
_entry.id   AF-A0A183HQ15-F1
#
_cell.length_a   1.000
_cell.length_b   1.000
_cell.length_c   1.000
_cell.angle_alpha   90.00
_cell.angle_beta   90.00
_cell.angle_gamma   90.00
#
_symmetry.space_group_name_H-M   'P 1'
#
loop_
_entity.id
_entity.type
_entity.pdbx_description
1 polymer ?
#
loop_
_entity_poly.entity_id
_entity_poly.type
_entity_poly.pdbx_seq_one_letter_code
_entity_poly.pdbx_strand_id
1 'polypeptide(L)'
;MLNSRLKNRIAYGGLGTIDLFKRTWKLLHEYITLECDGVDLTSKIKEFKFHCILFLNITYYAGGTVPWSNDDEEKYRSSSCDGKLEVLGFTTATLAALQMGGKGERIAQCSHARITTSKAIPMQVDGEPCLLAPSTIEISFHSQVPMLRREKKSHYMPAVLKKHRKISKQQQSNSSSISRAPSTSISYTLPVLLTTSAEYSINRDNLERLKETGNI
;
A
#
# COMPACT_ATOMS: atom_id res chain seq x y z
N MET A 1 -25.36 14.20 1.05
CA MET A 1 -24.32 13.78 0.07
C MET A 1 -23.59 12.51 0.56
N LEU A 2 -24.20 11.32 0.46
CA LEU A 2 -23.53 10.03 0.77
C LEU A 2 -23.81 8.96 -0.31
N ASN A 3 -24.36 9.37 -1.46
CA ASN A 3 -25.04 8.48 -2.40
C ASN A 3 -24.14 7.77 -3.42
N SER A 4 -22.84 8.09 -3.52
CA SER A 4 -21.95 7.50 -4.55
C SER A 4 -20.85 6.63 -3.95
N ARG A 5 -20.14 7.11 -2.92
CA ARG A 5 -19.02 6.34 -2.31
C ARG A 5 -19.47 5.08 -1.60
N LEU A 6 -20.56 5.14 -0.83
CA LEU A 6 -21.09 3.97 -0.14
C LEU A 6 -21.69 2.96 -1.13
N LYS A 7 -22.38 3.44 -2.18
CA LYS A 7 -22.90 2.58 -3.24
C LYS A 7 -21.80 1.89 -4.04
N ASN A 8 -20.73 2.61 -4.41
CA ASN A 8 -19.58 1.99 -5.06
C ASN A 8 -18.95 0.95 -4.13
N ARG A 9 -18.72 1.29 -2.86
CA ARG A 9 -18.15 0.35 -1.89
C ARG A 9 -19.01 -0.91 -1.69
N ILE A 10 -20.34 -0.77 -1.64
CA ILE A 10 -21.27 -1.90 -1.53
C ILE A 10 -21.35 -2.67 -2.85
N ALA A 11 -21.32 -2.01 -4.01
CA ALA A 11 -21.33 -2.68 -5.31
C ALA A 11 -20.05 -3.52 -5.51
N TYR A 12 -18.87 -2.95 -5.23
CA TYR A 12 -17.60 -3.67 -5.27
C TYR A 12 -17.50 -4.73 -4.16
N GLY A 13 -17.99 -4.43 -2.96
CA GLY A 13 -18.03 -5.39 -1.85
C GLY A 13 -18.97 -6.57 -2.10
N GLY A 14 -20.13 -6.32 -2.71
CA GLY A 14 -21.14 -7.34 -3.06
C GLY A 14 -20.74 -8.19 -4.26
N LEU A 15 -20.07 -7.61 -5.26
CA LEU A 15 -19.50 -8.35 -6.40
C LEU A 15 -18.28 -9.18 -5.96
N GLY A 16 -17.46 -8.67 -5.03
CA GLY A 16 -16.34 -9.43 -4.47
C GLY A 16 -16.78 -10.60 -3.57
N THR A 17 -17.91 -10.49 -2.87
CA THR A 17 -18.42 -11.59 -2.03
C THR A 17 -19.05 -12.71 -2.86
N ILE A 18 -19.77 -12.43 -3.95
CA ILE A 18 -20.33 -13.49 -4.82
C ILE A 18 -19.23 -14.37 -5.45
N ASP A 19 -18.08 -13.81 -5.82
CA ASP A 19 -16.95 -14.59 -6.32
C ASP A 19 -16.25 -15.38 -5.21
N LEU A 20 -16.22 -14.85 -3.98
CA LEU A 20 -15.80 -15.60 -2.80
C LEU A 20 -16.66 -16.85 -2.57
N PHE A 21 -17.96 -16.76 -2.85
CA PHE A 21 -18.93 -17.87 -2.73
C PHE A 21 -18.88 -18.86 -3.89
N LYS A 22 -18.36 -18.50 -5.07
CA LYS A 22 -18.21 -19.43 -6.22
C LYS A 22 -17.08 -20.45 -6.05
N ARG A 23 -16.22 -20.30 -5.02
CA ARG A 23 -15.23 -21.29 -4.55
C ARG A 23 -14.21 -21.80 -5.58
N THR A 24 -14.16 -21.24 -6.78
CA THR A 24 -13.35 -21.74 -7.90
C THR A 24 -11.84 -21.65 -7.65
N TRP A 25 -11.41 -20.80 -6.70
CA TRP A 25 -10.01 -20.51 -6.38
C TRP A 25 -9.55 -20.97 -4.99
N LYS A 26 -10.27 -21.90 -4.36
CA LYS A 26 -9.92 -22.44 -3.03
C LYS A 26 -8.53 -23.09 -2.93
N LEU A 27 -7.96 -23.48 -4.06
CA LEU A 27 -6.68 -24.17 -4.15
C LEU A 27 -5.59 -23.28 -4.75
N LEU A 28 -5.70 -21.95 -4.67
CA LEU A 28 -4.67 -21.03 -5.17
C LEU A 28 -3.28 -21.43 -4.68
N HIS A 29 -3.16 -21.75 -3.38
CA HIS A 29 -1.92 -22.19 -2.72
C HIS A 29 -1.25 -23.44 -3.33
N GLU A 30 -1.96 -24.25 -4.12
CA GLU A 30 -1.39 -25.41 -4.81
C GLU A 30 -0.75 -25.03 -6.16
N TYR A 31 -1.20 -23.92 -6.76
CA TYR A 31 -0.82 -23.52 -8.12
C TYR A 31 0.12 -22.32 -8.17
N ILE A 32 0.60 -21.85 -7.01
CA ILE A 32 1.44 -20.66 -6.89
C ILE A 32 2.69 -20.96 -6.07
N THR A 33 3.82 -20.43 -6.52
CA THR A 33 5.04 -20.30 -5.72
C THR A 33 5.36 -18.83 -5.55
N LEU A 34 6.01 -18.50 -4.43
CA LEU A 34 6.40 -17.13 -4.09
C LEU A 34 7.81 -17.10 -3.58
N GLU A 35 8.61 -16.24 -4.19
CA GLU A 35 9.94 -15.89 -3.72
C GLU A 35 9.98 -14.38 -3.48
N CYS A 36 10.54 -13.96 -2.35
CA CYS A 36 10.72 -12.57 -1.98
C CYS A 36 12.18 -12.33 -1.62
N ASP A 37 12.84 -11.39 -2.29
CA ASP A 37 14.28 -11.09 -2.11
C ASP A 37 15.18 -12.36 -2.10
N GLY A 38 14.88 -13.33 -2.96
CA GLY A 38 15.60 -14.61 -3.07
C GLY A 38 15.24 -15.66 -2.01
N VAL A 39 14.29 -15.39 -1.12
CA VAL A 39 13.80 -16.35 -0.12
C VAL A 39 12.49 -16.98 -0.60
N ASP A 40 12.47 -18.30 -0.70
CA ASP A 40 11.26 -19.06 -1.02
C ASP A 40 10.28 -19.07 0.17
N LEU A 41 9.08 -18.53 -0.05
CA LEU A 41 7.99 -18.43 0.91
C LEU A 41 6.79 -19.31 0.53
N THR A 42 6.95 -20.20 -0.45
CA THR A 42 5.91 -21.12 -0.92
C THR A 42 5.36 -21.99 0.21
N SER A 43 6.20 -22.42 1.15
CA SER A 43 5.77 -23.21 2.32
C SER A 43 4.74 -22.46 3.16
N LYS A 44 4.93 -21.15 3.38
CA LYS A 44 4.00 -20.31 4.14
C LYS A 44 2.65 -20.18 3.43
N ILE A 45 2.65 -20.09 2.09
CA ILE A 45 1.41 -20.05 1.32
C ILE A 45 0.60 -21.34 1.49
N LYS A 46 1.29 -22.49 1.43
CA LYS A 46 0.66 -23.82 1.56
C LYS A 46 0.17 -24.08 2.98
N GLU A 47 0.94 -23.70 3.99
CA GLU A 47 0.60 -23.87 5.41
C GLU A 47 -0.70 -23.13 5.76
N PHE A 48 -0.77 -21.84 5.42
CA PHE A 48 -1.93 -21.01 5.73
C PHE A 48 -3.08 -21.16 4.73
N LYS A 49 -2.88 -21.95 3.65
CA LYS A 49 -3.85 -22.19 2.58
C LYS A 49 -4.46 -20.90 2.04
N PHE A 50 -3.61 -19.93 1.72
CA PHE A 50 -4.08 -18.64 1.25
C PHE A 50 -4.93 -18.79 -0.03
N HIS A 51 -6.03 -18.06 -0.04
CA HIS A 51 -6.95 -17.94 -1.17
C HIS A 51 -6.63 -16.74 -2.06
N CYS A 52 -5.95 -15.74 -1.50
CA CYS A 52 -5.54 -14.54 -2.20
C CYS A 52 -4.20 -14.07 -1.65
N ILE A 53 -3.33 -13.59 -2.55
CA ILE A 53 -2.07 -12.94 -2.22
C ILE A 53 -2.17 -11.50 -2.73
N LEU A 54 -1.83 -10.55 -1.88
CA LEU A 54 -1.90 -9.13 -2.16
C LEU A 54 -0.50 -8.52 -2.04
N PHE A 55 -0.08 -7.83 -3.09
CA PHE A 55 1.13 -7.02 -3.10
C PHE A 55 0.74 -5.55 -3.02
N LEU A 56 1.30 -4.82 -2.07
CA LEU A 56 1.01 -3.40 -1.87
C LEU A 56 2.27 -2.55 -2.01
N ASN A 57 2.13 -1.49 -2.78
CA ASN A 57 3.05 -0.34 -2.81
C ASN A 57 2.45 0.90 -2.11
N ILE A 58 1.19 0.81 -1.67
CA ILE A 58 0.47 1.89 -0.99
C ILE A 58 -0.09 1.40 0.33
N THR A 59 -0.16 2.30 1.31
CA THR A 59 -0.64 1.97 2.66
C THR A 59 -2.14 1.64 2.71
N TYR A 60 -2.93 2.21 1.80
CA TYR A 60 -4.39 2.11 1.83
C TYR A 60 -4.92 1.29 0.66
N TYR A 61 -5.77 0.30 0.95
CA TYR A 61 -6.37 -0.60 -0.03
C TYR A 61 -7.90 -0.64 0.13
N ALA A 62 -8.63 -1.24 -0.83
CA ALA A 62 -10.06 -1.55 -0.75
C ALA A 62 -10.96 -0.44 -0.13
N GLY A 63 -10.83 0.80 -0.60
CA GLY A 63 -11.65 1.92 -0.12
C GLY A 63 -11.20 2.51 1.23
N GLY A 64 -9.91 2.39 1.56
CA GLY A 64 -9.27 3.07 2.69
C GLY A 64 -8.90 2.16 3.87
N THR A 65 -8.93 0.84 3.69
CA THR A 65 -8.48 -0.13 4.69
C THR A 65 -6.95 -0.18 4.72
N VAL A 66 -6.37 -0.62 5.85
CA VAL A 66 -4.92 -0.74 6.02
C VAL A 66 -4.60 -2.19 6.37
N PRO A 67 -4.57 -3.09 5.37
CA PRO A 67 -4.49 -4.53 5.61
C PRO A 67 -3.15 -4.98 6.21
N TRP A 68 -2.08 -4.20 6.03
CA TRP A 68 -0.75 -4.48 6.61
C TRP A 68 -0.68 -4.22 8.13
N SER A 69 -1.49 -3.31 8.66
CA SER A 69 -1.51 -2.86 10.06
C SER A 69 -0.23 -2.18 10.59
N ASN A 70 -0.40 -1.31 11.60
CA ASN A 70 0.66 -0.65 12.37
C ASN A 70 0.63 -1.14 13.83
N ASP A 71 0.83 -2.43 14.06
CA ASP A 71 1.01 -2.91 15.43
C ASP A 71 2.49 -2.65 15.83
N ASP A 72 2.69 -1.54 16.55
CA ASP A 72 3.77 -1.02 17.42
C ASP A 72 5.27 -1.25 17.10
N GLU A 73 5.63 -2.11 16.15
CA GLU A 73 7.01 -2.32 15.75
C GLU A 73 7.38 -1.39 14.60
N GLU A 74 8.17 -0.36 14.92
CA GLU A 74 8.68 0.64 13.96
C GLU A 74 9.39 0.00 12.76
N LYS A 75 9.92 -1.22 12.94
CA LYS A 75 10.62 -2.04 11.94
C LYS A 75 9.73 -2.50 10.78
N TYR A 76 8.43 -2.69 10.99
CA TYR A 76 7.51 -3.26 9.98
C TYR A 76 6.41 -2.28 9.57
N ARG A 77 6.70 -0.98 9.62
CA ARG A 77 5.75 0.06 9.24
C ARG A 77 5.61 0.13 7.73
N SER A 78 4.38 0.05 7.21
CA SER A 78 4.12 0.26 5.78
C SER A 78 4.48 1.68 5.38
N SER A 79 5.19 1.81 4.26
CA SER A 79 5.62 3.08 3.70
C SER A 79 5.64 2.98 2.18
N SER A 80 5.03 3.94 1.48
CA SER A 80 5.08 3.98 0.01
C SER A 80 6.39 4.57 -0.54
N CYS A 81 7.36 4.87 0.32
CA CYS A 81 8.60 5.57 -0.04
C CYS A 81 9.85 4.94 0.60
N ASP A 82 9.77 3.70 1.06
CA ASP A 82 10.91 2.95 1.59
C ASP A 82 11.53 1.98 0.56
N GLY A 83 10.96 1.93 -0.66
CA GLY A 83 11.41 1.05 -1.72
C GLY A 83 11.04 -0.42 -1.48
N LYS A 84 10.02 -0.70 -0.67
CA LYS A 84 9.56 -2.06 -0.38
C LYS A 84 8.09 -2.27 -0.67
N LEU A 85 7.77 -3.51 -1.02
CA LEU A 85 6.42 -4.03 -1.20
C LEU A 85 5.99 -4.75 0.07
N GLU A 86 4.74 -4.52 0.46
CA GLU A 86 4.07 -5.27 1.50
C GLU A 86 3.35 -6.48 0.88
N VAL A 87 3.76 -7.69 1.25
CA VAL A 87 3.18 -8.95 0.76
C VAL A 87 2.28 -9.57 1.82
N LEU A 88 0.99 -9.70 1.51
CA LEU A 88 -0.05 -10.18 2.42
C LEU A 88 -0.76 -11.41 1.86
N GLY A 89 -1.09 -12.34 2.75
CA GLY A 89 -1.93 -13.50 2.46
C GLY A 89 -3.31 -13.37 3.07
N PHE A 90 -4.33 -13.82 2.35
CA PHE A 90 -5.70 -13.87 2.86
C PHE A 90 -6.30 -15.27 2.72
N THR A 91 -6.88 -15.76 3.80
CA THR A 91 -7.82 -16.88 3.76
C THR A 91 -9.18 -16.36 3.31
N THR A 92 -10.12 -17.27 3.02
CA THR A 92 -11.50 -16.87 2.67
C THR A 92 -12.13 -16.00 3.76
N ALA A 93 -11.91 -16.32 5.04
CA ALA A 93 -12.45 -15.55 6.15
C ALA A 93 -11.80 -14.16 6.27
N THR A 94 -10.47 -14.06 6.17
CA THR A 94 -9.78 -12.77 6.29
C THR A 94 -10.02 -11.87 5.07
N LEU A 95 -10.17 -12.45 3.88
CA LEU A 95 -10.57 -11.72 2.68
C LEU A 95 -11.97 -11.13 2.80
N ALA A 96 -12.93 -11.88 3.36
CA ALA A 96 -14.28 -11.37 3.64
C ALA A 96 -14.27 -10.24 4.67
N ALA A 97 -13.42 -10.36 5.70
CA ALA A 97 -13.27 -9.35 6.75
C ALA A 97 -12.60 -8.05 6.24
N LEU A 98 -11.87 -8.10 5.13
CA LEU A 98 -11.14 -6.96 4.59
C LEU A 98 -12.05 -5.74 4.33
N GLN A 99 -13.26 -5.95 3.84
CA GLN A 99 -14.23 -4.87 3.57
C GLN A 99 -14.64 -4.10 4.85
N MET A 100 -14.51 -4.74 6.01
CA MET A 100 -14.80 -4.19 7.33
C MET A 100 -13.54 -3.67 8.04
N GLY A 101 -12.41 -3.58 7.34
CA GLY A 101 -11.13 -3.15 7.93
C GLY A 101 -10.31 -4.29 8.54
N GLY A 102 -10.61 -5.54 8.18
CA GLY A 102 -9.79 -6.69 8.54
C GLY A 102 -8.35 -6.59 8.02
N LYS A 103 -7.44 -7.25 8.72
CA LYS A 103 -6.01 -7.33 8.39
C LYS A 103 -5.70 -8.59 7.59
N GLY A 104 -4.67 -8.52 6.75
CA GLY A 104 -4.09 -9.69 6.08
C GLY A 104 -3.00 -10.34 6.92
N GLU A 105 -2.67 -11.58 6.62
CA GLU A 105 -1.51 -12.26 7.21
C GLU A 105 -0.23 -11.73 6.55
N ARG A 106 0.71 -11.20 7.34
CA ARG A 106 1.94 -10.61 6.81
C ARG A 106 2.88 -11.72 6.34
N ILE A 107 3.09 -11.82 5.03
CA ILE A 107 4.00 -12.82 4.45
C ILE A 107 5.43 -12.31 4.52
N ALA A 108 5.70 -11.15 3.89
CA ALA A 108 7.02 -10.53 3.80
C ALA A 108 6.92 -9.03 3.47
N GLN A 109 8.02 -8.32 3.72
CA GLN A 109 8.26 -6.98 3.18
C GLN A 109 9.54 -7.06 2.34
N CYS A 110 9.46 -6.83 1.03
CA CYS A 110 10.57 -7.11 0.10
C CYS A 110 10.73 -6.05 -1.00
N SER A 111 11.89 -6.00 -1.65
CA SER A 111 12.12 -5.06 -2.78
C SER A 111 11.82 -5.69 -4.13
N HIS A 112 11.97 -7.01 -4.23
CA HIS A 112 11.66 -7.81 -5.40
C HIS A 112 10.83 -9.03 -5.00
N ALA A 113 9.77 -9.30 -5.76
CA ALA A 113 8.94 -10.49 -5.60
C ALA A 113 8.80 -11.22 -6.92
N ARG A 114 8.92 -12.54 -6.87
CA ARG A 114 8.75 -13.43 -8.02
C ARG A 114 7.67 -14.44 -7.72
N ILE A 115 6.63 -14.43 -8.54
CA ILE A 115 5.49 -15.35 -8.45
C ILE A 115 5.54 -16.28 -9.64
N THR A 116 5.43 -17.59 -9.43
CA THR A 116 5.22 -18.53 -10.55
C THR A 116 3.88 -19.22 -10.41
N THR A 117 3.14 -19.26 -11.51
CA THR A 117 1.77 -19.78 -11.57
C THR A 117 1.72 -20.95 -12.55
N SER A 118 1.10 -22.06 -12.14
CA SER A 118 0.94 -23.26 -12.99
C SER A 118 -0.43 -23.39 -13.64
N LYS A 119 -1.34 -22.46 -13.33
CA LYS A 119 -2.72 -22.40 -13.84
C LYS A 119 -3.05 -20.95 -14.20
N ALA A 120 -3.98 -20.75 -15.12
CA ALA A 120 -4.45 -19.41 -15.45
C ALA A 120 -5.20 -18.79 -14.25
N ILE A 121 -4.69 -17.72 -13.63
CA ILE A 121 -5.19 -17.16 -12.36
C ILE A 121 -5.81 -15.78 -12.61
N PRO A 122 -7.00 -15.48 -12.04
CA PRO A 122 -7.56 -14.13 -12.08
C PRO A 122 -6.72 -13.21 -11.20
N MET A 123 -6.37 -12.06 -11.76
CA MET A 123 -5.58 -11.04 -11.11
C MET A 123 -6.26 -9.68 -11.26
N GLN A 124 -5.87 -8.75 -10.40
CA GLN A 124 -6.26 -7.37 -10.49
C GLN A 124 -5.02 -6.51 -10.29
N VAL A 125 -4.71 -5.66 -11.25
CA VAL A 125 -3.56 -4.74 -11.22
C VAL A 125 -4.09 -3.32 -11.27
N ASP A 126 -3.87 -2.55 -10.20
CA ASP A 126 -4.29 -1.14 -10.06
C ASP A 126 -5.75 -0.80 -10.45
N GLY A 127 -6.64 -1.78 -10.38
CA GLY A 127 -8.07 -1.62 -10.70
C GLY A 127 -8.54 -2.44 -11.90
N GLU A 128 -7.62 -2.83 -12.78
CA GLU A 128 -7.95 -3.57 -14.00
C GLU A 128 -7.93 -5.08 -13.75
N PRO A 129 -9.05 -5.78 -13.97
CA PRO A 129 -9.09 -7.24 -13.85
C PRO A 129 -8.46 -7.89 -15.09
N CYS A 130 -7.70 -8.96 -14.89
CA CYS A 130 -7.17 -9.77 -15.97
C CYS A 130 -7.18 -11.26 -15.60
N LEU A 131 -7.25 -12.13 -16.61
CA LEU A 131 -7.00 -13.56 -16.43
C LEU A 131 -5.61 -13.85 -16.97
N LEU A 132 -4.66 -14.06 -16.07
CA LEU A 132 -3.27 -14.30 -16.46
C LEU A 132 -3.07 -15.78 -16.73
N ALA A 133 -2.51 -16.13 -17.90
CA ALA A 133 -2.11 -17.49 -18.23
C ALA A 133 -0.97 -17.98 -17.28
N PRO A 134 -0.70 -19.30 -17.20
CA PRO A 134 0.44 -19.82 -16.44
C PRO A 134 1.73 -19.08 -16.84
N SER A 135 2.36 -18.45 -15.86
CA SER A 135 3.46 -17.51 -16.09
C SER A 135 4.29 -17.28 -14.82
N THR A 136 5.51 -16.78 -15.04
CA THR A 136 6.35 -16.21 -14.00
C THR A 136 6.22 -14.69 -14.05
N ILE A 137 5.86 -14.10 -12.92
CA ILE A 137 5.58 -12.67 -12.73
C ILE A 137 6.68 -12.12 -11.83
N GLU A 138 7.35 -11.07 -12.29
CA GLU A 138 8.33 -10.34 -11.50
C GLU A 138 7.77 -8.97 -11.14
N ILE A 139 7.81 -8.65 -9.85
CA ILE A 139 7.37 -7.38 -9.31
C ILE A 139 8.58 -6.68 -8.70
N SER A 140 8.91 -5.52 -9.25
CA SER A 140 10.00 -4.67 -8.80
C SER A 140 9.64 -3.20 -8.99
N PHE A 141 10.28 -2.33 -8.23
CA PHE A 141 10.15 -0.89 -8.42
C PHE A 141 10.76 -0.45 -9.75
N HIS A 142 9.97 0.28 -10.53
CA HIS A 142 10.42 0.90 -11.77
C HIS A 142 9.84 2.31 -11.88
N SER A 143 10.65 3.27 -12.35
CA SER A 143 10.24 4.65 -12.67
C SER A 143 9.44 5.34 -11.55
N GLN A 144 10.13 5.69 -10.46
CA GLN A 144 9.54 6.41 -9.33
C GLN A 144 9.29 7.88 -9.67
N VAL A 145 8.12 8.39 -9.28
CA VAL A 145 7.72 9.79 -9.48
C VAL A 145 7.44 10.48 -8.14
N PRO A 146 7.81 11.76 -7.97
CA PRO A 146 7.44 12.53 -6.79
C PRO A 146 5.94 12.79 -6.80
N MET A 147 5.27 12.40 -5.71
CA MET A 147 3.83 12.58 -5.53
C MET A 147 3.55 13.64 -4.46
N LEU A 148 2.58 14.53 -4.72
CA LEU A 148 2.14 15.47 -3.70
C LEU A 148 1.45 14.72 -2.55
N ARG A 149 2.02 14.81 -1.36
CA ARG A 149 1.47 14.19 -0.15
C ARG A 149 0.97 15.28 0.79
N ARG A 150 -0.26 15.14 1.27
CA ARG A 150 -0.76 15.96 2.37
C ARG A 150 0.05 15.66 3.62
N GLU A 151 0.74 16.66 4.15
CA GLU A 151 1.32 16.57 5.48
C GLU A 151 0.20 16.37 6.51
N LYS A 152 0.27 15.26 7.23
CA LYS A 152 -0.54 15.10 8.44
C LYS A 152 0.08 16.05 9.46
N LYS A 153 -0.57 17.18 9.74
CA LYS A 153 -0.22 18.01 10.90
C LYS A 153 -0.27 17.09 12.11
N SER A 154 0.90 16.65 12.58
CA SER A 154 1.00 16.10 13.92
C SER A 154 0.48 17.19 14.83
N HIS A 155 -0.46 16.87 15.74
CA HIS A 155 -0.79 17.77 16.83
C HIS A 155 0.45 17.88 17.74
N TYR A 156 1.48 18.58 17.26
CA TYR A 156 2.61 19.03 18.04
C TYR A 156 2.06 20.09 18.99
N MET A 157 1.60 19.65 20.15
CA MET A 157 1.62 20.51 21.32
C MET A 157 3.08 20.92 21.53
N PRO A 158 3.40 22.23 21.56
CA PRO A 158 4.75 22.70 21.80
C PRO A 158 5.29 22.08 23.09
N ALA A 159 6.53 21.58 23.05
CA ALA A 159 7.21 20.89 24.14
C ALA A 159 7.58 21.80 25.33
N VAL A 160 6.77 22.81 25.65
CA VAL A 160 7.05 23.80 26.71
C VAL A 160 6.47 23.38 28.08
N LEU A 161 5.61 22.35 28.14
CA LEU A 161 4.97 21.93 29.41
C LEU A 161 5.49 20.61 30.03
N LYS A 162 6.61 20.04 29.56
CA LYS A 162 7.19 18.80 30.13
C LYS A 162 8.47 19.00 30.98
N LYS A 163 8.77 20.21 31.46
CA LYS A 163 9.97 20.48 32.28
C LYS A 163 9.82 20.24 33.80
N HIS A 164 8.71 19.68 34.29
CA HIS A 164 8.56 19.39 35.72
C HIS A 164 8.01 17.99 36.01
N ARG A 165 8.68 16.93 35.51
CA ARG A 165 8.62 15.58 36.12
C ARG A 165 9.59 14.63 35.43
N LYS A 166 10.87 14.69 35.82
CA LYS A 166 11.84 13.57 35.81
C LYS A 166 13.24 14.08 36.21
N ILE A 167 13.37 14.52 37.45
CA ILE A 167 14.62 14.30 38.21
C ILE A 167 14.37 13.02 38.98
N SER A 168 14.80 11.89 38.42
CA SER A 168 15.30 10.72 39.15
C SER A 168 15.48 9.54 38.20
N LYS A 169 16.68 8.95 38.30
CA LYS A 169 17.16 7.69 37.74
C LYS A 169 17.83 7.76 36.35
N GLN A 170 19.11 8.11 36.43
CA GLN A 170 20.22 7.66 35.58
C GLN A 170 20.41 6.13 35.62
N GLN A 171 21.21 5.67 34.64
CA GLN A 171 21.90 4.37 34.48
C GLN A 171 21.02 3.25 33.87
N GLN A 172 21.43 2.51 32.84
CA GLN A 172 22.72 2.34 32.14
C GLN A 172 22.43 1.47 30.90
N SER A 173 23.05 1.74 29.75
CA SER A 173 23.78 0.74 28.93
C SER A 173 23.96 1.21 27.48
N ASN A 174 25.20 1.05 27.02
CA ASN A 174 25.72 1.39 25.71
C ASN A 174 25.25 0.40 24.64
N SER A 175 25.06 0.86 23.40
CA SER A 175 25.53 0.15 22.19
C SER A 175 25.39 1.00 20.92
N SER A 176 26.53 1.14 20.24
CA SER A 176 26.75 1.27 18.79
C SER A 176 25.80 2.14 17.96
N SER A 177 26.31 3.33 17.62
CA SER A 177 25.89 4.17 16.50
C SER A 177 26.01 3.43 15.17
N ILE A 178 24.88 3.14 14.53
CA ILE A 178 24.81 2.80 13.10
C ILE A 178 24.26 4.03 12.37
N SER A 179 25.08 4.53 11.45
CA SER A 179 24.80 5.69 10.60
C SER A 179 23.57 5.45 9.73
N ARG A 180 22.53 6.25 9.98
CA ARG A 180 21.39 6.42 9.07
C ARG A 180 21.89 7.02 7.77
N ALA A 181 21.61 6.37 6.64
CA ALA A 181 21.57 7.10 5.37
C ALA A 181 20.41 8.11 5.47
N PRO A 182 20.65 9.41 5.22
CA PRO A 182 19.60 10.40 5.28
C PRO A 182 18.59 10.11 4.18
N SER A 183 17.31 9.99 4.56
CA SER A 183 16.22 10.17 3.60
C SER A 183 16.33 11.62 3.12
N THR A 184 17.02 11.85 2.00
CA THR A 184 17.08 13.15 1.36
C THR A 184 15.67 13.50 0.91
N SER A 185 14.98 14.30 1.72
CA SER A 185 13.83 15.06 1.27
C SER A 185 14.31 15.98 0.16
N ILE A 186 14.15 15.56 -1.09
CA ILE A 186 14.39 16.46 -2.21
C ILE A 186 13.30 17.53 -2.12
N SER A 187 13.69 18.71 -1.65
CA SER A 187 12.81 19.85 -1.51
C SER A 187 12.58 20.43 -2.91
N TYR A 188 11.65 19.87 -3.65
CA TYR A 188 11.14 20.53 -4.85
C TYR A 188 10.16 21.62 -4.42
N THR A 189 10.56 22.88 -4.57
CA THR A 189 9.62 24.00 -4.54
C THR A 189 8.87 24.01 -5.87
N LEU A 190 7.85 23.16 -5.98
CA LEU A 190 6.89 23.25 -7.08
C LEU A 190 5.93 24.41 -6.76
N PRO A 191 5.86 25.46 -7.59
CA PRO A 191 4.85 26.49 -7.44
C PRO A 191 3.48 25.87 -7.75
N VAL A 192 2.78 25.41 -6.71
CA VAL A 192 1.41 24.91 -6.85
C VAL A 192 0.48 26.12 -6.86
N LEU A 193 -0.02 26.47 -8.05
CA LEU A 193 -1.07 27.47 -8.18
C LEU A 193 -2.40 26.87 -7.67
N LEU A 194 -2.76 27.19 -6.43
CA LEU A 194 -4.08 26.85 -5.88
C LEU A 194 -5.11 27.83 -6.46
N THR A 195 -5.74 27.43 -7.56
CA THR A 195 -6.89 28.15 -8.11
C THR A 195 -8.18 27.65 -7.47
N THR A 196 -9.06 28.56 -7.06
CA THR A 196 -10.42 28.17 -6.69
C THR A 196 -11.20 27.70 -7.92
N SER A 197 -12.32 27.00 -7.72
CA SER A 197 -13.20 26.56 -8.82
C SER A 197 -13.69 27.73 -9.68
N ALA A 198 -13.95 28.89 -9.04
CA ALA A 198 -14.37 30.11 -9.73
C ALA A 198 -13.23 30.76 -10.53
N GLU A 199 -12.01 30.79 -9.99
CA GLU A 199 -10.84 31.31 -10.71
C GLU A 199 -10.40 30.38 -11.85
N TYR A 200 -10.59 29.06 -11.70
CA TYR A 200 -10.30 28.07 -12.74
C TYR A 200 -11.24 28.23 -13.93
N SER A 201 -12.54 28.42 -13.69
CA SER A 201 -13.51 28.60 -14.77
C SER A 201 -13.29 29.91 -15.54
N ILE A 202 -12.91 30.99 -14.84
CA ILE A 202 -12.59 32.29 -15.45
C ILE A 202 -11.33 32.21 -16.33
N ASN A 203 -10.32 31.44 -15.91
CA ASN A 203 -9.03 31.37 -16.59
C ASN A 203 -8.82 30.09 -17.41
N ARG A 204 -9.87 29.29 -17.59
CA ARG A 204 -9.80 27.97 -18.24
C ARG A 204 -9.18 28.05 -19.62
N ASP A 205 -9.60 29.02 -20.42
CA ASP A 205 -9.16 29.16 -21.82
C ASP A 205 -7.70 29.63 -21.92
N ASN A 206 -7.22 30.39 -20.93
CA ASN A 206 -5.81 30.77 -20.84
C ASN A 206 -4.93 29.60 -20.38
N LEU A 207 -5.45 28.75 -19.49
CA LEU A 207 -4.74 27.57 -19.01
C LEU A 207 -4.66 26.47 -20.08
N GLU A 208 -5.70 26.31 -20.90
CA GLU A 208 -5.69 25.40 -22.07
C GLU A 208 -4.63 25.82 -23.09
N ARG A 209 -4.49 27.13 -23.37
CA ARG A 209 -3.43 27.65 -24.26
C ARG A 209 -2.00 27.40 -23.76
N LEU A 210 -1.79 27.39 -22.44
CA LEU A 210 -0.47 27.10 -21.86
C LEU A 210 -0.06 25.62 -22.03
N LYS A 211 -1.01 24.70 -22.20
CA LYS A 211 -0.73 23.29 -22.49
C LYS A 211 -0.15 23.10 -23.89
N GLU A 212 -0.52 23.93 -24.86
CA GLU A 212 -0.03 23.85 -26.24
C GLU A 212 1.42 24.32 -26.36
N THR A 213 1.85 25.27 -25.52
CA THR A 213 3.23 25.77 -25.49
C THR A 213 4.25 24.86 -24.79
N GLY A 214 3.80 23.74 -24.19
CA GLY A 214 4.66 22.81 -23.45
C GLY A 214 5.28 21.67 -24.27
N ASN A 215 5.02 21.61 -25.58
CA ASN A 215 5.63 20.65 -26.50
C ASN A 215 6.72 21.32 -27.34
N ILE A 216 7.89 21.57 -26.75
CA ILE A 216 9.18 21.73 -27.43
C ILE A 216 10.23 20.96 -26.62
#